data_AF-A0A2E0WZ67-F1
#
_entry.id   AF-A0A2E0WZ67-F1
#
_cell.length_a   1.000
_cell.length_b   1.000
_cell.length_c   1.000
_cell.angle_alpha   90.00
_cell.angle_beta   90.00
_cell.angle_gamma   90.00
#
_symmetry.space_group_name_H-M   'P 1'
#
loop_
_entity.id
_entity.type
_entity.pdbx_description
1 polymer ?
#
loop_
_entity_poly.entity_id
_entity_poly.type
_entity_poly.pdbx_seq_one_letter_code
_entity_poly.pdbx_strand_id
1 'polypeptide(L)'
;MENQKATKKEGGNRIVETVREGAIGANIRVGQSSDGNLGHYFSISRAWKRQGTDKWFYSDRFYPRHAELLAKVATEAAERCDRLDKELDAEQDPVEEAA
;
A
#
# COMPACT_ATOMS: atom_id res chain seq x y z
N MET A 1 7.19 32.71 -19.43
CA MET A 1 6.08 32.09 -18.69
C MET A 1 6.48 30.65 -18.45
N GLU A 2 7.04 30.37 -17.28
CA GLU A 2 7.44 29.01 -16.89
C GLU A 2 6.19 28.21 -16.56
N ASN A 3 5.96 27.14 -17.33
CA ASN A 3 4.90 26.18 -17.08
C ASN A 3 5.23 25.39 -15.81
N GLN A 4 4.66 25.80 -14.67
CA GLN A 4 4.50 24.89 -13.53
C GLN A 4 3.58 23.76 -13.96
N LYS A 5 4.17 22.64 -14.38
CA LYS A 5 3.44 21.39 -14.57
C LYS A 5 2.94 20.97 -13.19
N ALA A 6 1.67 21.25 -12.91
CA ALA A 6 0.93 20.59 -11.85
C ALA A 6 1.18 19.08 -11.98
N THR A 7 1.87 18.50 -10.99
CA THR A 7 2.07 17.07 -10.86
C THR A 7 0.70 16.42 -10.78
N LYS A 8 0.27 15.85 -11.91
CA LYS A 8 -0.94 15.05 -12.04
C LYS A 8 -0.87 13.95 -10.96
N LYS A 9 -1.59 14.12 -9.83
CA LYS A 9 -1.76 13.06 -8.83
C LYS A 9 -2.34 11.86 -9.58
N GLU A 10 -1.52 10.82 -9.78
CA GLU A 10 -1.96 9.54 -10.35
C GLU A 10 -2.94 8.89 -9.37
N GLY A 11 -4.18 9.35 -9.42
CA GLY A 11 -5.30 8.78 -8.69
C GLY A 11 -5.58 7.38 -9.23
N GLY A 12 -5.45 6.39 -8.36
CA GLY A 12 -5.93 5.04 -8.58
C GLY A 12 -4.81 4.02 -8.74
N ASN A 13 -4.55 3.26 -7.67
CA ASN A 13 -3.90 1.95 -7.69
C ASN A 13 -2.36 1.91 -7.79
N ARG A 14 -1.65 3.03 -7.60
CA ARG A 14 -0.19 2.98 -7.50
C ARG A 14 0.23 2.27 -6.21
N ILE A 15 1.08 1.26 -6.35
CA ILE A 15 1.75 0.62 -5.22
C ILE A 15 2.84 1.57 -4.73
N VAL A 16 2.78 1.93 -3.45
CA VAL A 16 3.77 2.80 -2.80
C VAL A 16 4.79 2.01 -2.01
N GLU A 17 4.37 0.90 -1.40
CA GLU A 17 5.24 0.05 -0.58
C GLU A 17 4.72 -1.40 -0.63
N THR A 18 5.62 -2.36 -0.44
CA THR A 18 5.29 -3.78 -0.37
C THR A 18 5.96 -4.40 0.85
N VAL A 19 5.16 -5.04 1.70
CA VAL A 19 5.62 -5.85 2.83
C VAL A 19 5.63 -7.32 2.40
N ARG A 20 6.67 -8.09 2.74
CA ARG A 20 6.76 -9.50 2.34
C ARG A 20 7.45 -10.38 3.36
N GLU A 21 6.80 -11.50 3.67
CA GLU A 21 7.33 -12.55 4.53
C GLU A 21 7.13 -13.92 3.86
N GLY A 22 8.23 -14.45 3.31
CA GLY A 22 8.25 -15.70 2.56
C GLY A 22 7.23 -15.70 1.40
N ALA A 23 6.20 -16.53 1.55
CA ALA A 23 5.14 -16.69 0.56
C ALA A 23 4.00 -15.68 0.70
N ILE A 24 3.92 -14.89 1.76
CA ILE A 24 2.86 -13.90 1.98
C ILE A 24 3.42 -12.50 1.70
N GLY A 25 2.65 -11.65 1.01
CA GLY A 25 3.02 -10.25 0.82
C GLY A 25 1.80 -9.34 0.72
N ALA A 26 1.97 -8.11 1.19
CA ALA A 26 0.99 -7.04 1.15
C ALA A 26 1.49 -5.90 0.26
N ASN A 27 0.66 -5.43 -0.66
CA ASN A 27 0.94 -4.24 -1.45
C ASN A 27 0.12 -3.07 -0.90
N ILE A 28 0.80 -2.03 -0.46
CA ILE A 28 0.23 -0.77 0.03
C ILE A 28 0.04 0.17 -1.15
N ARG A 29 -1.11 0.84 -1.20
CA ARG A 29 -1.55 1.72 -2.28
C ARG A 29 -2.15 2.98 -1.72
N VAL A 30 -2.12 4.04 -2.53
CA VAL A 30 -2.88 5.26 -2.29
C VAL A 30 -4.26 5.12 -2.93
N GLY A 31 -5.29 5.37 -2.13
CA GLY A 31 -6.68 5.47 -2.57
C GLY A 31 -7.23 6.85 -2.24
N GLN A 32 -8.27 7.24 -2.99
CA GLN A 32 -9.13 8.35 -2.60
C GLN A 32 -10.47 7.77 -2.19
N SER A 33 -10.96 8.10 -1.00
CA SER A 33 -12.30 7.74 -0.55
C SER A 33 -13.37 8.61 -1.23
N SER A 34 -14.63 8.20 -1.13
CA SER A 34 -15.76 8.88 -1.79
C SER A 34 -16.00 10.31 -1.30
N ASP A 35 -15.50 10.64 -0.11
CA ASP A 35 -15.51 11.97 0.52
C ASP A 35 -14.35 12.87 0.02
N GLY A 36 -13.46 12.35 -0.82
CA GLY A 36 -12.33 13.09 -1.39
C GLY A 36 -11.03 12.98 -0.60
N ASN A 37 -11.03 12.35 0.58
CA ASN A 37 -9.84 12.16 1.40
C ASN A 37 -8.88 11.15 0.75
N LEU A 38 -7.58 11.44 0.83
CA LEU A 38 -6.53 10.51 0.40
C LEU A 38 -6.10 9.69 1.61
N GLY A 39 -5.87 8.40 1.39
CA GLY A 39 -5.35 7.51 2.43
C GLY A 39 -4.69 6.28 1.85
N HIS A 40 -3.96 5.57 2.70
CA HIS A 40 -3.24 4.37 2.34
C HIS A 40 -4.02 3.11 2.73
N TYR A 41 -4.09 2.16 1.83
CA TYR A 41 -4.69 0.84 2.08
C TYR A 41 -3.82 -0.26 1.51
N PHE A 42 -3.98 -1.49 2.00
CA PHE A 42 -3.19 -2.62 1.53
C PHE A 42 -4.03 -3.80 1.06
N SER A 43 -3.44 -4.59 0.16
CA SER A 43 -4.00 -5.86 -0.31
C SER A 43 -2.99 -6.97 -0.05
N ILE A 44 -3.42 -8.04 0.64
CA ILE A 44 -2.56 -9.19 0.97
C ILE A 44 -2.79 -10.31 -0.03
N SER A 45 -1.70 -10.95 -0.46
CA SER A 45 -1.75 -12.14 -1.29
C SER A 45 -0.66 -13.14 -0.91
N ARG A 46 -0.92 -14.41 -1.22
CA ARG A 46 0.07 -15.49 -1.16
C ARG A 46 0.67 -15.73 -2.54
N ALA A 47 1.99 -15.60 -2.64
CA ALA A 47 2.77 -15.98 -3.79
C ALA A 47 3.08 -17.49 -3.78
N TRP A 48 3.00 -18.13 -4.94
CA TRP A 48 3.46 -19.50 -5.14
C TRP A 48 3.98 -19.69 -6.56
N LYS A 49 4.93 -20.61 -6.72
CA LYS A 49 5.46 -20.99 -8.03
C LYS A 49 4.74 -22.26 -8.48
N ARG A 50 4.20 -22.26 -9.69
CA ARG A 50 3.59 -23.47 -10.24
C ARG A 50 4.70 -24.45 -10.64
N GLN A 51 4.55 -25.71 -10.25
CA GLN A 51 5.50 -26.74 -10.65
C GLN A 51 5.53 -26.86 -12.19
N GLY A 52 6.72 -26.80 -12.78
CA GLY A 52 6.91 -26.84 -14.23
C GLY A 52 6.84 -25.50 -14.96
N THR A 53 6.61 -24.38 -14.26
CA THR A 53 6.80 -23.04 -14.85
C THR A 53 7.64 -22.15 -13.97
N ASP A 54 8.46 -21.29 -14.56
CA ASP A 54 9.20 -20.25 -13.83
C ASP A 54 8.33 -19.04 -13.44
N LYS A 55 7.01 -19.19 -13.51
CA LYS A 55 6.04 -18.11 -13.27
C LYS A 55 5.56 -18.12 -11.82
N TRP A 56 5.54 -16.93 -11.24
CA TRP A 56 4.93 -16.68 -9.93
C TRP A 56 3.44 -16.40 -10.11
N PHE A 57 2.64 -16.97 -9.21
CA PHE A 57 1.20 -16.77 -9.13
C PHE A 57 0.84 -16.22 -7.75
N TYR A 58 -0.24 -15.45 -7.70
CA TYR A 58 -0.73 -14.80 -6.49
C TYR A 58 -2.17 -15.25 -6.21
N SER A 59 -2.52 -15.46 -4.94
CA SER A 59 -3.86 -15.85 -4.52
C SER A 59 -4.22 -15.21 -3.18
N ASP A 60 -5.49 -14.93 -3.01
CA ASP A 60 -6.17 -14.52 -1.78
C ASP A 60 -6.51 -15.70 -0.85
N ARG A 61 -6.15 -16.94 -1.21
CA ARG A 61 -6.38 -18.13 -0.39
C ARG A 61 -5.19 -18.44 0.49
N PHE A 62 -5.46 -18.45 1.80
CA PHE A 62 -4.49 -18.76 2.85
C PHE A 62 -4.78 -20.13 3.46
N TYR A 63 -3.73 -20.82 3.90
CA TYR A 63 -3.82 -22.14 4.54
C TYR A 63 -3.39 -21.99 6.01
N PRO A 64 -3.87 -22.85 6.94
CA PRO A 64 -3.58 -22.70 8.37
C PRO A 64 -2.09 -22.58 8.72
N ARG A 65 -1.21 -23.28 7.99
CA ARG A 65 0.25 -23.20 8.17
C ARG A 65 0.86 -21.81 7.91
N HIS A 66 0.12 -20.88 7.31
CA HIS A 66 0.57 -19.52 7.05
C HIS A 66 -0.01 -18.51 8.05
N ALA A 67 -0.74 -18.96 9.08
CA ALA A 67 -1.43 -18.06 10.02
C ALA A 67 -0.49 -17.03 10.64
N GLU A 68 0.68 -17.46 11.12
CA GLU A 68 1.69 -16.57 11.73
C GLU A 68 2.24 -15.56 10.72
N LEU A 69 2.59 -16.02 9.51
CA LEU A 69 3.10 -15.13 8.45
C LEU A 69 2.04 -14.14 7.99
N LEU A 70 0.78 -14.56 7.89
CA LEU A 70 -0.34 -13.71 7.52
C LEU A 70 -0.56 -12.62 8.58
N ALA A 71 -0.59 -13.00 9.87
CA ALA A 71 -0.72 -12.05 10.97
C ALA A 71 0.43 -11.04 10.96
N LYS A 72 1.67 -11.51 10.83
CA LYS A 72 2.86 -10.65 10.78
C LYS A 72 2.79 -9.63 9.64
N VAL A 73 2.50 -10.10 8.41
CA VAL A 73 2.40 -9.20 7.24
C VAL A 73 1.23 -8.23 7.37
N ALA A 74 0.10 -8.67 7.91
CA ALA A 74 -1.06 -7.79 8.11
C ALA A 74 -0.77 -6.70 9.13
N THR A 75 -0.15 -7.04 10.26
CA THR A 75 0.26 -6.07 11.28
C THR A 75 1.25 -5.07 10.70
N GLU A 76 2.33 -5.54 10.07
CA GLU A 76 3.33 -4.64 9.51
C GLU A 76 2.74 -3.76 8.41
N ALA A 77 1.90 -4.29 7.52
CA ALA A 77 1.25 -3.47 6.48
C ALA A 77 0.34 -2.39 7.07
N ALA A 78 -0.39 -2.68 8.15
CA ALA A 78 -1.22 -1.70 8.84
C ALA A 78 -0.39 -0.59 9.51
N GLU A 79 0.70 -0.95 10.20
CA GLU A 79 1.63 0.01 10.79
C GLU A 79 2.27 0.92 9.74
N ARG A 80 2.57 0.37 8.55
CA ARG A 80 3.10 1.15 7.42
C ARG A 80 2.07 2.12 6.86
N CYS A 81 0.81 1.70 6.69
CA CYS A 81 -0.27 2.60 6.29
C CYS A 81 -0.42 3.77 7.28
N ASP A 82 -0.47 3.48 8.59
CA ASP A 82 -0.60 4.52 9.62
C ASP A 82 0.56 5.53 9.58
N ARG A 83 1.80 5.06 9.39
CA ARG A 83 2.95 5.94 9.18
C ARG A 83 2.80 6.81 7.94
N LEU A 84 2.40 6.22 6.80
CA LEU A 84 2.25 6.93 5.53
C LEU A 84 1.09 7.94 5.57
N ASP A 85 0.00 7.63 6.27
CA ASP A 85 -1.11 8.55 6.47
C ASP A 85 -0.69 9.75 7.34
N LYS A 86 0.08 9.53 8.40
CA LYS A 86 0.67 10.63 9.20
C LYS A 86 1.59 11.54 8.40
N GLU A 87 2.39 10.96 7.49
CA GLU A 87 3.23 11.74 6.57
C GLU A 87 2.39 12.54 5.57
N LEU A 88 1.31 11.93 5.06
CA LEU A 88 0.38 12.56 4.12
C LEU A 88 -0.40 13.73 4.75
N ASP A 89 -0.79 13.61 6.02
CA ASP A 89 -1.46 14.69 6.77
C ASP A 89 -0.48 15.85 7.01
N ALA A 90 0.77 15.55 7.42
CA ALA A 90 1.80 16.56 7.62
C ALA A 90 2.18 17.32 6.33
N GLU A 91 2.10 16.68 5.16
CA GLU A 91 2.30 17.34 3.87
C GLU A 91 1.10 18.19 3.41
N GLN A 92 -0.11 17.91 3.91
CA GLN A 92 -1.32 18.68 3.62
C GLN A 92 -1.48 19.92 4.52
N ASP A 93 -0.73 20.00 5.62
CA ASP A 93 -0.67 21.15 6.53
C ASP A 93 0.57 22.08 6.35
N PRO A 94 0.92 22.60 5.16
CA PRO A 94 1.91 23.67 5.09
C PRO A 94 1.23 25.02 5.33
N VAL A 95 1.15 25.42 6.61
CA VAL A 95 1.07 26.83 7.08
C VAL A 95 0.01 27.71 6.36
N GLU A 96 -1.26 27.57 6.74
CA GLU A 96 -2.25 28.65 6.61
C GLU A 96 -2.33 29.42 7.94
N GLU A 97 -1.18 29.87 8.44
CA GLU A 97 -1.11 30.84 9.55
C GLU A 97 0.13 31.72 9.37
N ALA A 98 0.12 32.51 8.29
CA ALA A 98 0.95 33.70 8.19
C ALA A 98 0.01 34.91 8.14
N ALA A 99 -0.01 35.60 9.27
CA ALA A 99 -0.57 36.91 9.61
C ALA A 99 -0.79 37.92 8.47
#